data_AF-A0AAV5SZT2-F1
#
_entry.id   AF-A0AAV5SZT2-F1
#
_cell.length_a   1.000
_cell.length_b   1.000
_cell.length_c   1.000
_cell.angle_alpha   90.00
_cell.angle_beta   90.00
_cell.angle_gamma   90.00
#
_symmetry.space_group_name_H-M   'P 1'
#
loop_
_entity.id
_entity.type
_entity.pdbx_description
1 polymer ?
#
loop_
_entity_poly.entity_id
_entity_poly.type
_entity_poly.pdbx_seq_one_letter_code
_entity_poly.pdbx_strand_id
1 'polypeptide(L)'
;MPDYHGYSMGFEWDRTYFIPFIQYFCFCFGWIPIALGLLLLYLLFNHSPMYSKEFRNAISAYHFNQMFYDIHHSYLFNPYPLFPMPIFVCNGLLCRWKAPTALLFTFTGIIASVGSVGLSTVVFMRLRNLLPLESRFRLSVRQSIVLMGFTAVLFVANAVGFGLYGKDDPRKMEIMNRSEFLWLQDRPDALVWGDMFDTPALDKDVREEELGKLYSTSLLT
;
A
#
# COMPACT_ATOMS: atom_id res chain seq x y z
N MET A 1 8.24 -19.37 -24.38
CA MET A 1 8.39 -17.93 -24.67
C MET A 1 9.76 -17.52 -24.14
N PRO A 2 10.53 -16.70 -24.84
CA PRO A 2 11.83 -16.28 -24.35
C PRO A 2 11.64 -15.57 -23.00
N ASP A 3 12.36 -16.06 -22.01
CA ASP A 3 12.35 -15.57 -20.64
C ASP A 3 12.96 -14.17 -20.57
N TYR A 4 12.28 -13.23 -19.92
CA TYR A 4 12.81 -11.88 -19.70
C TYR A 4 14.07 -11.99 -18.83
N HIS A 5 15.24 -11.69 -19.41
CA HIS A 5 16.56 -11.96 -18.82
C HIS A 5 16.79 -13.41 -18.33
N GLY A 6 16.15 -14.41 -18.94
CA GLY A 6 16.30 -15.80 -18.52
C GLY A 6 15.45 -16.22 -17.31
N TYR A 7 14.58 -15.32 -16.81
CA TYR A 7 13.58 -15.66 -15.79
C TYR A 7 12.17 -15.83 -16.40
N SER A 8 11.52 -16.94 -16.08
CA SER A 8 10.11 -17.14 -16.40
C SER A 8 9.24 -16.37 -15.42
N MET A 9 8.80 -15.17 -15.84
CA MET A 9 7.84 -14.35 -15.10
C MET A 9 6.42 -14.91 -15.33
N GLY A 10 6.19 -16.14 -14.85
CA GLY A 10 4.96 -16.88 -15.09
C GLY A 10 3.77 -16.33 -14.31
N PHE A 11 3.16 -15.23 -14.77
CA PHE A 11 1.93 -14.66 -14.21
C PHE A 11 0.66 -15.48 -14.51
N GLU A 12 0.79 -16.69 -15.06
CA GLU A 12 -0.34 -17.56 -15.40
C GLU A 12 -1.16 -17.92 -14.15
N TRP A 13 -0.49 -18.18 -13.03
CA TRP A 13 -1.14 -18.47 -11.76
C TRP A 13 -1.88 -17.25 -11.20
N ASP A 14 -1.23 -16.09 -11.21
CA ASP A 14 -1.85 -14.83 -10.81
C ASP A 14 -3.11 -14.55 -11.62
N ARG A 15 -3.00 -14.62 -12.95
CA ARG A 15 -4.10 -14.36 -13.87
C ARG A 15 -5.25 -15.35 -13.72
N THR A 16 -4.94 -16.64 -13.64
CA THR A 16 -5.96 -17.70 -13.70
C THR A 16 -6.63 -17.92 -12.36
N TYR A 17 -5.88 -17.81 -11.25
CA TYR A 17 -6.36 -18.21 -9.94
C TYR A 17 -6.36 -17.07 -8.93
N PHE A 18 -5.22 -16.41 -8.69
CA PHE A 18 -5.10 -15.50 -7.54
C PHE A 18 -5.85 -14.19 -7.72
N ILE A 19 -5.78 -13.55 -8.88
CA ILE A 19 -6.48 -12.29 -9.14
C ILE A 19 -8.00 -12.49 -9.01
N PRO A 20 -8.65 -13.46 -9.69
CA PRO A 20 -10.08 -13.70 -9.50
C PRO A 20 -10.43 -14.11 -8.06
N PHE A 21 -9.60 -14.94 -7.42
CA PHE A 21 -9.81 -15.35 -6.04
C PHE A 21 -9.78 -14.17 -5.07
N ILE A 22 -8.76 -13.32 -5.12
CA ILE A 22 -8.63 -12.15 -4.24
C ILE A 22 -9.75 -11.15 -4.50
N GLN A 23 -10.12 -10.91 -5.77
CA GLN A 23 -11.27 -10.06 -6.10
C GLN A 23 -12.56 -10.57 -5.45
N TYR A 24 -12.86 -11.87 -5.64
CA TYR A 24 -14.04 -12.49 -5.07
C TYR A 24 -14.00 -12.48 -3.54
N PHE A 25 -12.86 -12.86 -2.96
CA PHE A 25 -12.65 -12.90 -1.51
C PHE A 25 -12.82 -11.51 -0.89
N CYS A 26 -12.15 -10.47 -1.41
CA CYS A 26 -12.27 -9.11 -0.92
C CYS A 26 -13.70 -8.57 -1.06
N PHE A 27 -14.40 -8.89 -2.16
CA PHE A 27 -15.79 -8.48 -2.34
C PHE A 27 -16.74 -9.17 -1.35
N CYS A 28 -16.65 -10.50 -1.24
CA CYS A 28 -17.54 -11.33 -0.43
C CYS A 28 -17.27 -11.24 1.07
N PHE A 29 -16.02 -11.03 1.50
CA PHE A 29 -15.65 -10.98 2.91
C PHE A 29 -15.34 -9.56 3.40
N GLY A 30 -15.22 -8.57 2.51
CA GLY A 30 -14.96 -7.17 2.88
C GLY A 30 -16.02 -6.54 3.77
N TRP A 31 -17.26 -7.05 3.78
CA TRP A 31 -18.32 -6.54 4.65
C TRP A 31 -18.17 -7.00 6.10
N ILE A 32 -17.44 -8.08 6.37
CA ILE A 32 -17.23 -8.60 7.73
C ILE A 32 -16.49 -7.57 8.61
N PRO A 33 -15.29 -7.06 8.22
CA PRO A 33 -14.60 -6.07 9.04
C PRO A 33 -15.41 -4.76 9.17
N ILE A 34 -16.20 -4.39 8.17
CA ILE A 34 -17.11 -3.23 8.24
C ILE A 34 -18.21 -3.46 9.29
N ALA A 35 -18.88 -4.62 9.26
CA ALA A 35 -19.93 -4.97 10.22
C ALA A 35 -19.37 -5.04 11.65
N LEU A 36 -18.18 -5.63 11.82
CA LEU A 36 -17.47 -5.64 13.10
C LEU A 36 -17.09 -4.22 13.55
N GLY A 37 -16.64 -3.36 12.63
CA GLY A 37 -16.34 -1.95 12.89
C GLY A 37 -17.56 -1.19 13.39
N LEU A 38 -18.73 -1.37 12.75
CA LEU A 38 -20.00 -0.77 13.18
C LEU A 38 -20.42 -1.28 14.57
N LEU A 39 -20.32 -2.59 14.82
CA LEU A 39 -20.60 -3.16 16.13
C LEU A 39 -19.68 -2.60 17.21
N LEU A 40 -18.37 -2.49 16.93
CA LEU A 40 -17.40 -1.92 17.86
C LEU A 40 -17.71 -0.45 18.16
N LEU A 41 -18.02 0.35 17.14
CA LEU A 41 -18.43 1.75 17.32
C LEU A 41 -19.70 1.84 18.18
N TYR A 42 -20.71 0.99 17.91
CA TYR A 42 -21.93 0.92 18.71
C TYR A 42 -21.64 0.60 20.19
N LEU A 43 -20.80 -0.42 20.45
CA LEU A 43 -20.42 -0.82 21.81
C LEU A 43 -19.60 0.25 22.52
N LEU A 44 -18.73 0.96 21.80
CA LEU A 44 -17.95 2.07 22.35
C LEU A 44 -18.86 3.22 22.78
N PHE A 45 -19.78 3.65 21.91
CA PHE A 45 -20.67 4.77 22.21
C PHE A 45 -21.70 4.45 23.31
N ASN A 46 -22.28 3.24 23.31
CA ASN A 46 -23.43 2.93 24.17
C ASN A 46 -23.10 2.10 25.41
N HIS A 47 -22.07 1.25 25.35
CA HIS A 47 -21.83 0.21 26.37
C HIS A 47 -20.45 0.26 27.03
N SER A 48 -19.66 1.32 26.80
CA SER A 48 -18.31 1.45 27.37
C SER A 48 -18.18 2.62 28.37
N PRO A 49 -18.79 2.53 29.57
CA PRO A 49 -18.69 3.58 30.58
C PRO A 49 -17.34 3.60 31.32
N MET A 50 -16.55 2.52 31.24
CA MET A 50 -15.27 2.40 31.97
C MET A 50 -14.15 3.28 31.42
N TYR A 51 -14.24 3.69 30.16
CA TYR A 51 -13.20 4.50 29.52
C TYR A 51 -13.46 5.99 29.70
N SER A 52 -12.39 6.78 29.84
CA SER A 52 -12.50 8.24 29.77
C SER A 52 -13.09 8.66 28.42
N LYS A 53 -13.81 9.78 28.42
CA LYS A 53 -14.49 10.29 27.23
C LYS A 53 -13.49 10.54 26.09
N GLU A 54 -12.30 11.03 26.41
CA GLU A 54 -11.22 11.33 25.49
C GLU A 54 -10.68 10.06 24.83
N PHE A 55 -10.43 9.02 25.62
CA PHE A 55 -9.92 7.74 25.12
C PHE A 55 -10.95 7.03 24.26
N ARG A 56 -12.22 7.04 24.69
CA ARG A 56 -13.33 6.52 23.89
C ARG A 56 -13.44 7.23 22.55
N ASN A 57 -13.39 8.56 22.54
CA ASN A 57 -13.44 9.34 21.30
C ASN A 57 -12.25 9.03 20.36
N ALA A 58 -11.05 8.88 20.90
CA ALA A 58 -9.86 8.53 20.13
C ALA A 58 -9.98 7.13 19.50
N ILE A 59 -10.42 6.13 20.27
CA ILE A 59 -10.66 4.77 19.77
C ILE A 59 -11.79 4.76 18.73
N SER A 60 -12.90 5.46 18.98
CA SER A 60 -14.00 5.56 18.02
C SER A 60 -13.55 6.21 16.71
N ALA A 61 -12.79 7.30 16.76
CA ALA A 61 -12.23 7.94 15.56
C ALA A 61 -11.30 6.99 14.80
N TYR A 62 -10.45 6.24 15.51
CA TYR A 62 -9.58 5.22 14.90
C TYR A 62 -10.38 4.12 14.19
N HIS A 63 -11.38 3.53 14.85
CA HIS A 63 -12.20 2.48 14.22
C HIS A 63 -13.05 3.00 13.06
N PHE A 64 -13.52 4.24 13.13
CA PHE A 64 -14.20 4.88 12.01
C PHE A 64 -13.27 5.00 10.79
N ASN A 65 -12.02 5.44 10.99
CA ASN A 65 -11.04 5.47 9.92
C ASN A 65 -10.69 4.07 9.40
N GLN A 66 -10.57 3.07 10.27
CA GLN A 66 -10.30 1.69 9.86
C GLN A 66 -11.43 1.14 8.99
N MET A 67 -12.69 1.38 9.37
CA MET A 67 -13.85 1.00 8.57
C MET A 67 -13.82 1.69 7.20
N PHE A 68 -13.41 2.96 7.14
CA PHE A 68 -13.23 3.65 5.87
C PHE A 68 -12.10 3.06 5.02
N TYR A 69 -10.99 2.67 5.65
CA TYR A 69 -9.89 1.97 5.00
C TYR A 69 -10.33 0.62 4.42
N ASP A 70 -11.14 -0.14 5.16
CA ASP A 70 -11.67 -1.43 4.71
C ASP A 70 -12.63 -1.24 3.53
N ILE A 71 -13.54 -0.25 3.59
CA ILE A 71 -14.41 0.12 2.45
C ILE A 71 -13.54 0.48 1.22
N HIS A 72 -12.52 1.30 1.44
CA HIS A 72 -11.64 1.75 0.38
C HIS A 72 -10.89 0.59 -0.29
N HIS A 73 -10.28 -0.30 0.48
CA HIS A 73 -9.46 -1.37 -0.06
C HIS A 73 -10.27 -2.60 -0.52
N SER A 74 -11.47 -2.84 0.00
CA SER A 74 -12.31 -3.94 -0.46
C SER A 74 -13.16 -3.58 -1.68
N TYR A 75 -13.63 -2.32 -1.79
CA TYR A 75 -14.63 -1.95 -2.80
C TYR A 75 -14.21 -0.81 -3.72
N LEU A 76 -13.47 0.20 -3.24
CA LEU A 76 -13.17 1.39 -4.04
C LEU A 76 -11.89 1.24 -4.88
N PHE A 77 -10.80 0.76 -4.29
CA PHE A 77 -9.50 0.60 -4.95
C PHE A 77 -9.20 -0.89 -5.22
N ASN A 78 -9.12 -1.74 -4.20
CA ASN A 78 -8.77 -3.17 -4.34
C ASN A 78 -7.63 -3.45 -5.35
N PRO A 79 -6.39 -2.99 -5.05
CA PRO A 79 -5.22 -3.23 -5.87
C PRO A 79 -4.66 -4.65 -5.63
N TYR A 80 -4.30 -5.36 -6.70
CA TYR A 80 -3.55 -6.61 -6.64
C TYR A 80 -2.12 -6.38 -7.15
N PRO A 81 -1.07 -6.51 -6.33
CA PRO A 81 0.30 -6.35 -6.78
C PRO A 81 0.76 -7.55 -7.62
N LEU A 82 1.37 -7.30 -8.77
CA LEU A 82 2.00 -8.31 -9.63
C LEU A 82 3.48 -8.47 -9.30
N PHE A 83 3.79 -9.06 -8.14
CA PHE A 83 5.18 -9.26 -7.75
C PHE A 83 5.92 -10.15 -8.76
N PRO A 84 7.17 -9.83 -9.12
CA PRO A 84 8.03 -8.76 -8.58
C PRO A 84 7.95 -7.42 -9.31
N MET A 85 7.08 -7.31 -10.31
CA MET A 85 6.94 -6.09 -11.08
C MET A 85 6.20 -5.02 -10.27
N PRO A 86 6.59 -3.74 -10.36
CA PRO A 86 5.86 -2.65 -9.72
C PRO A 86 4.59 -2.30 -10.52
N ILE A 87 3.75 -3.31 -10.78
CA ILE A 87 2.48 -3.21 -11.50
C ILE A 87 1.37 -3.64 -10.55
N PHE A 88 0.27 -2.90 -10.53
CA PHE A 88 -0.94 -3.25 -9.78
C PHE A 88 -2.11 -3.41 -10.73
N VAL A 89 -2.89 -4.49 -10.55
CA VAL A 89 -4.18 -4.68 -11.24
C VAL A 89 -5.30 -4.26 -10.31
N CYS A 90 -6.08 -3.25 -10.69
CA CYS A 90 -6.98 -2.58 -9.77
C CYS A 90 -8.47 -2.83 -10.07
N ASN A 91 -9.21 -3.48 -9.17
CA ASN A 91 -10.56 -3.95 -9.50
C ASN A 91 -11.71 -3.19 -8.85
N GLY A 92 -11.40 -2.22 -8.00
CA GLY A 92 -12.38 -1.41 -7.29
C GLY A 92 -13.11 -0.40 -8.18
N LEU A 93 -14.18 0.18 -7.61
CA LEU A 93 -15.06 1.12 -8.30
C LEU A 93 -14.31 2.33 -8.88
N LEU A 94 -13.36 2.91 -8.13
CA LEU A 94 -12.60 4.08 -8.56
C LEU A 94 -11.68 3.76 -9.75
N CYS A 95 -11.15 2.54 -9.82
CA CYS A 95 -10.33 2.09 -10.96
C CYS A 95 -11.17 1.88 -12.21
N ARG A 96 -12.39 1.34 -12.07
CA ARG A 96 -13.34 1.24 -13.19
C ARG A 96 -13.77 2.60 -13.73
N TRP A 97 -13.77 3.63 -12.88
CA TRP A 97 -13.99 5.02 -13.28
C TRP A 97 -12.75 5.70 -13.87
N LYS A 98 -11.65 4.97 -14.07
CA LYS A 98 -10.39 5.49 -14.61
C LYS A 98 -9.87 6.68 -13.80
N ALA A 99 -10.05 6.64 -12.48
CA ALA A 99 -9.46 7.64 -11.60
C ALA A 99 -7.93 7.67 -11.80
N PRO A 100 -7.29 8.85 -11.78
CA PRO A 100 -5.84 8.95 -11.96
C PRO A 100 -5.08 8.13 -10.91
N THR A 101 -4.06 7.37 -11.32
CA THR A 101 -3.22 6.53 -10.45
C THR A 101 -2.71 7.31 -9.23
N ALA A 102 -2.20 8.53 -9.45
CA ALA A 102 -1.71 9.39 -8.38
C ALA A 102 -2.78 9.70 -7.33
N LEU A 103 -4.02 9.95 -7.77
CA LEU A 103 -5.13 10.25 -6.86
C LEU A 103 -5.46 9.03 -6.01
N LEU A 104 -5.54 7.85 -6.63
CA LEU A 104 -5.84 6.59 -5.95
C LEU A 104 -4.82 6.26 -4.86
N PHE A 105 -3.52 6.39 -5.16
CA PHE A 105 -2.46 6.14 -4.18
C PHE A 105 -2.33 7.25 -3.15
N THR A 106 -2.53 8.52 -3.53
CA THR A 106 -2.60 9.62 -2.54
C THR A 106 -3.70 9.36 -1.54
N PHE A 107 -4.88 8.96 -2.01
CA PHE A 107 -6.02 8.70 -1.16
C PHE A 107 -5.78 7.51 -0.22
N THR A 108 -5.24 6.40 -0.76
CA THR A 108 -4.73 5.27 0.04
C THR A 108 -3.75 5.75 1.13
N GLY A 109 -2.77 6.56 0.74
CA GLY A 109 -1.76 7.11 1.63
C GLY A 109 -2.34 7.96 2.75
N ILE A 110 -3.31 8.84 2.43
CA ILE A 110 -3.99 9.68 3.43
C ILE A 110 -4.73 8.80 4.44
N ILE A 111 -5.56 7.85 3.98
CA ILE A 111 -6.36 7.01 4.89
C ILE A 111 -5.44 6.16 5.78
N ALA A 112 -4.39 5.57 5.19
CA ALA A 112 -3.39 4.80 5.91
C ALA A 112 -2.68 5.66 6.96
N SER A 113 -2.27 6.88 6.59
CA SER A 113 -1.59 7.81 7.50
C SER A 113 -2.47 8.21 8.68
N VAL A 114 -3.73 8.56 8.43
CA VAL A 114 -4.70 8.88 9.48
C VAL A 114 -4.90 7.67 10.40
N GLY A 115 -4.98 6.47 9.82
CA GLY A 115 -5.10 5.22 10.57
C GLY A 115 -3.90 4.95 11.47
N SER A 116 -2.68 5.07 10.94
CA SER A 116 -1.44 4.86 11.70
C SER A 116 -1.24 5.89 12.81
N VAL A 117 -1.59 7.16 12.56
CA VAL A 117 -1.57 8.22 13.59
C VAL A 117 -2.63 7.95 14.66
N GLY A 118 -3.84 7.56 14.25
CA GLY A 118 -4.91 7.18 15.16
C GLY A 118 -4.52 6.01 16.08
N LEU A 119 -3.98 4.93 15.50
CA LEU A 119 -3.50 3.77 16.25
C LEU A 119 -2.38 4.17 17.22
N SER A 120 -1.37 4.91 16.73
CA SER A 120 -0.26 5.39 17.55
C SER A 120 -0.77 6.22 18.73
N THR A 121 -1.77 7.08 18.50
CA THR A 121 -2.39 7.90 19.54
C THR A 121 -3.09 7.04 20.59
N VAL A 122 -3.88 6.05 20.17
CA VAL A 122 -4.59 5.13 21.06
C VAL A 122 -3.61 4.30 21.90
N VAL A 123 -2.59 3.72 21.26
CA VAL A 123 -1.53 2.96 21.94
C VAL A 123 -0.81 3.84 22.95
N PHE A 124 -0.46 5.06 22.56
CA PHE A 124 0.22 6.00 23.43
C PHE A 124 -0.63 6.42 24.65
N MET A 125 -1.91 6.75 24.44
CA MET A 125 -2.85 7.05 25.52
C MET A 125 -2.98 5.88 26.49
N ARG A 126 -3.09 4.65 25.96
CA ARG A 126 -3.18 3.44 26.78
C ARG A 126 -1.91 3.21 27.59
N LEU A 127 -0.74 3.32 26.95
CA LEU A 127 0.55 3.15 27.62
C LEU A 127 0.73 4.17 28.75
N ARG A 128 0.37 5.43 28.52
CA ARG A 128 0.43 6.49 29.54
C ARG A 128 -0.50 6.22 30.74
N ASN A 129 -1.63 5.56 30.52
CA ASN A 129 -2.56 5.20 31.59
C ASN A 129 -2.10 3.96 32.38
N LEU A 130 -1.30 3.07 31.78
CA LEU A 130 -0.75 1.89 32.45
C LEU A 130 0.51 2.21 33.28
N LEU A 131 1.28 3.23 32.88
CA LEU A 131 2.53 3.57 33.58
C LEU A 131 2.23 4.32 34.91
N PRO A 132 2.88 3.91 36.02
CA PRO A 132 2.75 4.61 37.29
C PRO A 132 3.23 6.06 37.16
N LEU A 133 2.65 6.95 37.97
CA LEU A 133 2.93 8.40 37.93
C LEU A 133 4.42 8.74 38.11
N GLU A 134 5.13 7.91 38.86
CA GLU A 134 6.56 8.08 39.18
C GLU A 134 7.51 7.44 38.16
N SER A 135 6.99 6.75 37.14
CA SER A 135 7.83 6.07 36.16
C SER A 135 8.65 7.08 35.35
N ARG A 136 9.98 6.87 35.28
CA ARG A 136 10.89 7.64 34.42
C ARG A 136 10.55 7.52 32.92
N PHE A 137 9.80 6.49 32.53
CA PHE A 137 9.36 6.28 31.15
C PHE A 137 8.08 7.05 30.80
N ARG A 138 7.46 7.73 31.76
CA ARG A 138 6.26 8.54 31.52
C ARG A 138 6.65 9.87 30.88
N LEU A 139 6.39 10.01 29.59
CA LEU A 139 6.63 11.26 28.87
C LEU A 139 5.73 12.38 29.41
N SER A 140 6.29 13.60 29.48
CA SER A 140 5.49 14.80 29.72
C SER A 140 4.50 15.04 28.58
N VAL A 141 3.45 15.82 28.83
CA VAL A 141 2.47 16.19 27.80
C VAL A 141 3.14 16.86 26.60
N ARG A 142 4.12 17.75 26.84
CA ARG A 142 4.85 18.43 25.76
C ARG A 142 5.67 17.45 24.93
N GLN A 143 6.42 16.55 25.56
CA GLN A 143 7.18 15.50 24.86
C GLN A 143 6.25 14.57 24.07
N SER A 144 5.08 14.25 24.64
CA SER A 144 4.07 13.43 23.97
C SER A 144 3.55 14.12 22.71
N ILE A 145 3.22 15.41 22.79
CA ILE A 145 2.75 16.20 21.64
C ILE A 145 3.84 16.27 20.56
N VAL A 146 5.09 16.52 20.95
CA VAL A 146 6.21 16.57 20.00
C VAL A 146 6.42 15.21 19.31
N LEU A 147 6.42 14.12 20.08
CA LEU A 147 6.56 12.77 19.53
C LEU A 147 5.41 12.42 18.58
N MET A 148 4.17 12.65 19.00
CA MET A 148 2.99 12.37 18.17
C MET A 148 2.94 13.26 16.92
N GLY A 149 3.34 14.53 17.03
CA GLY A 149 3.46 15.45 15.92
C GLY A 149 4.51 15.00 14.90
N PHE A 150 5.69 14.58 15.38
CA PHE A 150 6.73 14.02 14.52
C PHE A 150 6.28 12.75 13.81
N THR A 151 5.66 11.81 14.53
CA THR A 151 5.06 10.60 13.96
C THR A 151 4.00 10.93 12.91
N ALA A 152 3.15 11.93 13.15
CA ALA A 152 2.15 12.37 12.18
C ALA A 152 2.79 12.95 10.91
N VAL A 153 3.84 13.76 11.03
CA VAL A 153 4.59 14.29 9.88
C VAL A 153 5.19 13.16 9.06
N LEU A 154 5.79 12.14 9.70
CA LEU A 154 6.36 10.99 9.00
C LEU A 154 5.31 10.22 8.20
N PHE A 155 4.14 9.95 8.80
CA PHE A 155 3.07 9.27 8.08
C PHE A 155 2.52 10.12 6.93
N VAL A 156 2.23 11.39 7.16
CA VAL A 156 1.73 12.30 6.12
C VAL A 156 2.74 12.45 4.97
N ALA A 157 4.05 12.43 5.25
CA ALA A 157 5.08 12.44 4.22
C ALA A 157 4.95 11.25 3.24
N ASN A 158 4.51 10.07 3.71
CA ASN A 158 4.23 8.94 2.81
C ASN A 158 3.06 9.23 1.86
N ALA A 159 1.98 9.86 2.37
CA ALA A 159 0.86 10.25 1.52
C ALA A 159 1.26 11.27 0.45
N VAL A 160 2.11 12.24 0.82
CA VAL A 160 2.71 13.20 -0.12
C VAL A 160 3.59 12.46 -1.13
N GLY A 161 4.42 11.52 -0.68
CA GLY A 161 5.23 10.67 -1.54
C GLY A 161 4.39 9.93 -2.58
N PHE A 162 3.28 9.30 -2.17
CA PHE A 162 2.36 8.67 -3.12
C PHE A 162 1.72 9.65 -4.10
N GLY A 163 1.43 10.88 -3.70
CA GLY A 163 0.88 11.89 -4.62
C GLY A 163 1.89 12.44 -5.63
N LEU A 164 3.15 12.55 -5.22
CA LEU A 164 4.22 13.02 -6.09
C LEU A 164 4.73 11.91 -7.03
N TYR A 165 4.93 10.70 -6.49
CA TYR A 165 5.62 9.60 -7.16
C TYR A 165 4.72 8.43 -7.56
N GLY A 166 3.50 8.32 -7.03
CA GLY A 166 2.55 7.25 -7.35
C GLY A 166 1.82 7.43 -8.68
N LYS A 167 2.45 8.10 -9.65
CA LYS A 167 1.95 8.23 -11.03
C LYS A 167 2.34 6.98 -11.83
N ASP A 168 1.65 6.75 -12.93
CA ASP A 168 2.10 5.77 -13.89
C ASP A 168 3.46 6.20 -14.50
N ASP A 169 4.34 5.24 -14.77
CA ASP A 169 5.60 5.44 -15.47
C ASP A 169 5.31 5.99 -16.88
N PRO A 170 6.07 6.99 -17.38
CA PRO A 170 5.88 7.53 -18.73
C PRO A 170 6.02 6.45 -19.83
N ARG A 171 6.74 5.36 -19.57
CA ARG A 171 6.93 4.20 -20.45
C ARG A 171 5.90 3.10 -20.21
N LYS A 172 4.80 3.37 -19.50
CA LYS A 172 3.70 2.42 -19.28
C LYS A 172 3.33 1.64 -20.55
N MET A 173 3.16 2.32 -21.68
CA MET A 173 2.79 1.66 -22.94
C MET A 173 3.89 0.72 -23.47
N GLU A 174 5.16 1.09 -23.30
CA GLU A 174 6.30 0.25 -23.70
C GLU A 174 6.38 -1.01 -22.81
N ILE A 175 6.27 -0.84 -21.49
CA ILE A 175 6.27 -1.95 -20.54
C ILE A 175 5.11 -2.90 -20.83
N MET A 176 3.91 -2.36 -21.05
CA MET A 176 2.70 -3.14 -21.33
C MET A 176 2.72 -3.82 -22.71
N ASN A 177 3.60 -3.39 -23.62
CA ASN A 177 3.79 -4.02 -24.94
C ASN A 177 4.67 -5.26 -24.92
N ARG A 178 5.31 -5.59 -23.78
CA ARG A 178 6.11 -6.81 -23.66
C ARG A 178 5.22 -8.05 -23.65
N SER A 179 5.76 -9.16 -24.17
CA SER A 179 5.04 -10.42 -24.36
C SER A 179 4.33 -10.93 -23.09
N GLU A 180 4.98 -10.77 -21.94
CA GLU A 180 4.53 -11.22 -20.63
C GLU A 180 3.38 -10.38 -20.05
N PHE A 181 3.20 -9.15 -20.55
CA PHE A 181 2.14 -8.22 -20.13
C PHE A 181 1.07 -7.98 -21.18
N LEU A 182 1.11 -8.67 -22.34
CA LEU A 182 0.10 -8.51 -23.39
C LEU A 182 -1.32 -8.73 -22.87
N TRP A 183 -1.51 -9.65 -21.92
CA TRP A 183 -2.81 -9.92 -21.30
C TRP A 183 -3.34 -8.77 -20.42
N LEU A 184 -2.48 -7.84 -20.00
CA LEU A 184 -2.86 -6.65 -19.26
C LEU A 184 -3.25 -5.48 -20.18
N GLN A 185 -2.99 -5.54 -21.49
CA GLN A 185 -3.37 -4.45 -22.40
C GLN A 185 -4.89 -4.24 -22.45
N ASP A 186 -5.65 -5.31 -22.27
CA ASP A 186 -7.11 -5.28 -22.19
C ASP A 186 -7.63 -4.77 -20.83
N ARG A 187 -6.73 -4.43 -19.90
CA ARG A 187 -7.02 -3.98 -18.53
C ARG A 187 -6.68 -2.50 -18.39
N PRO A 188 -7.63 -1.57 -18.64
CA PRO A 188 -7.40 -0.14 -18.44
C PRO A 188 -7.12 0.22 -16.97
N ASP A 189 -7.39 -0.71 -16.07
CA ASP A 189 -7.17 -0.65 -14.62
C ASP A 189 -5.78 -1.12 -14.18
N ALA A 190 -4.87 -1.46 -15.12
CA ALA A 190 -3.47 -1.71 -14.80
C ALA A 190 -2.75 -0.38 -14.47
N LEU A 191 -2.15 -0.33 -13.28
CA LEU A 191 -1.36 0.79 -12.77
C LEU A 191 0.11 0.36 -12.84
N VAL A 192 0.94 1.10 -13.56
CA VAL A 192 2.32 0.70 -13.86
C VAL A 192 3.26 1.74 -13.28
N TRP A 193 3.94 1.43 -12.17
CA TRP A 193 4.83 2.38 -11.51
C TRP A 193 6.26 2.39 -12.05
N GLY A 194 6.64 1.36 -12.79
CA GLY A 194 7.96 1.28 -13.41
C GLY A 194 8.30 -0.11 -13.90
N ASP A 195 9.58 -0.34 -14.07
CA ASP A 195 10.15 -1.64 -14.39
C ASP A 195 11.09 -2.08 -13.26
N MET A 196 11.12 -3.38 -12.98
CA MET A 196 11.95 -3.96 -11.93
C MET A 196 13.45 -3.76 -12.23
N PHE A 197 13.83 -3.70 -13.50
CA PHE A 197 15.23 -3.72 -13.94
C PHE A 197 15.80 -2.34 -14.29
N ASP A 198 15.03 -1.26 -14.12
CA ASP A 198 15.51 0.12 -14.33
C ASP A 198 16.44 0.65 -13.24
N THR A 199 17.09 -0.22 -12.49
CA THR A 199 18.14 0.23 -11.59
C THR A 199 19.38 0.53 -12.43
N PRO A 200 19.87 1.78 -12.45
CA PRO A 200 21.07 2.15 -13.21
C PRO A 200 22.32 1.35 -12.80
N ALA A 201 22.26 0.69 -11.63
CA ALA A 201 23.29 -0.20 -11.13
C ALA A 201 23.30 -1.55 -11.87
N LEU A 202 22.15 -2.22 -12.04
CA LEU A 202 22.10 -3.48 -12.80
C LEU A 202 22.47 -3.26 -14.27
N ASP A 203 22.06 -2.12 -14.82
CA ASP A 203 22.29 -1.80 -16.23
C ASP A 203 23.78 -1.52 -16.55
N LYS A 204 24.60 -1.23 -15.52
CA LYS A 204 26.05 -1.17 -15.63
C LYS A 204 26.67 -2.55 -15.60
N ASP A 205 26.27 -3.39 -14.64
CA ASP A 205 26.83 -4.74 -14.47
C ASP A 205 26.56 -5.62 -15.69
N VAL A 206 25.35 -5.56 -16.26
CA VAL A 206 25.01 -6.28 -17.50
C VAL A 206 25.86 -5.79 -18.67
N ARG A 207 26.06 -4.46 -18.80
CA ARG A 207 26.90 -3.89 -19.85
C ARG A 207 28.36 -4.29 -19.72
N GLU A 208 28.90 -4.29 -18.50
CA GLU A 208 30.27 -4.71 -18.22
C GLU A 208 30.48 -6.21 -18.51
N GLU A 209 29.49 -7.05 -18.18
CA GLU A 209 29.54 -8.48 -18.48
C GLU A 209 29.49 -8.74 -20.00
N GLU A 210 28.61 -8.06 -20.74
CA GLU A 210 28.54 -8.16 -22.20
C GLU A 210 29.82 -7.67 -22.88
N LEU A 211 30.38 -6.55 -22.41
CA LEU A 211 31.67 -6.04 -22.88
C LEU A 211 32.78 -7.06 -22.61
N GLY A 212 32.83 -7.66 -21.41
CA GLY A 212 33.81 -8.69 -21.07
C GLY A 212 33.76 -9.92 -22.01
N LYS A 213 32.56 -10.35 -22.39
CA LYS A 213 32.36 -11.46 -23.35
C LYS A 213 32.84 -11.10 -24.76
N LEU A 214 32.59 -9.87 -25.22
CA LEU A 214 33.06 -9.38 -26.52
C LEU A 214 34.59 -9.33 -26.60
N TYR A 215 35.26 -8.82 -25.55
CA TYR A 215 36.72 -8.78 -25.51
C TYR A 215 37.37 -10.17 -25.45
N SER A 216 36.77 -11.11 -24.72
CA SER A 216 37.29 -12.48 -24.61
C SER A 216 37.21 -13.24 -25.93
N THR A 217 36.16 -12.97 -26.73
CA THR A 217 35.96 -13.63 -28.03
C THR A 217 36.92 -13.11 -29.10
N SER A 218 37.34 -11.84 -28.99
CA SER A 218 38.25 -11.17 -29.93
C SER A 218 39.72 -11.58 -29.78
N LEU A 219 40.11 -12.12 -28.62
CA LEU A 219 41.48 -12.58 -28.34
C LEU A 219 41.77 -14.01 -28.81
N LEU A 220 40.75 -14.73 -29.29
CA LEU A 220 40.83 -16.13 -29.72
C LEU A 220 40.86 -16.29 -31.25
N THR A 221 40.89 -15.19 -32.01
CA THR A 221 41.02 -15.14 -33.48
C THR A 221 42.28 -14.41 -33.89
#